data_AF-A0A967NXA7-F1
#
_entry.id   AF-A0A967NXA7-F1
#
_cell.length_a   1.000
_cell.length_b   1.000
_cell.length_c   1.000
_cell.angle_alpha   90.00
_cell.angle_beta   90.00
_cell.angle_gamma   90.00
#
_symmetry.space_group_name_H-M   'P 1'
#
loop_
_entity.id
_entity.type
_entity.pdbx_description
1 polymer ?
#
loop_
_entity_poly.entity_id
_entity_poly.type
_entity_poly.pdbx_seq_one_letter_code
_entity_poly.pdbx_strand_id
1 'polypeptide(L)' 'MKRLAILGSTGSIGVSTLEIVAEHPDCFRVTALTAGRNLALLEEQINRFSPEIVAVPDEENAKRLRE' A
#
# COMPACT_ATOMS: atom_id res chain seq x y z
N MET A 1 9.92 -14.60 -6.56
CA MET A 1 9.55 -13.38 -5.82
C MET A 1 9.67 -12.15 -6.71
N LYS A 2 8.55 -11.56 -7.15
CA LYS A 2 8.49 -10.28 -7.85
C LYS A 2 8.15 -9.16 -6.86
N ARG A 3 8.78 -8.00 -7.02
CA ARG A 3 8.56 -6.82 -6.15
C ARG A 3 7.63 -5.84 -6.85
N LEU A 4 6.61 -5.37 -6.14
CA LEU A 4 5.56 -4.51 -6.70
C LEU A 4 5.49 -3.17 -5.96
N ALA A 5 5.37 -2.10 -6.73
CA ALA A 5 4.96 -0.79 -6.27
C ALA A 5 3.54 -0.53 -6.78
N ILE A 6 2.62 -0.17 -5.89
CA ILE A 6 1.21 0.05 -6.24
C ILE A 6 0.89 1.54 -6.12
N LEU A 7 0.60 2.16 -7.27
CA LEU A 7 0.22 3.57 -7.35
C LEU A 7 -1.30 3.71 -7.24
N GLY A 8 -1.80 4.29 -6.14
CA GLY A 8 -3.24 4.34 -5.86
C GLY A 8 -3.80 3.03 -5.29
N SER A 9 -3.17 2.50 -4.24
CA SER A 9 -3.52 1.22 -3.60
C SER A 9 -4.93 1.18 -2.99
N THR A 10 -5.49 2.34 -2.65
CA THR A 10 -6.85 2.47 -2.09
C THR A 10 -7.92 2.63 -3.16
N GLY A 11 -7.55 2.70 -4.45
CA GLY A 11 -8.51 2.66 -5.56
C GLY A 11 -8.92 1.22 -5.88
N SER A 12 -9.97 1.04 -6.69
CA SER A 12 -10.51 -0.29 -7.02
C SER A 12 -9.44 -1.25 -7.57
N ILE A 13 -8.62 -0.79 -8.52
CA ILE A 13 -7.53 -1.62 -9.08
C ILE A 13 -6.47 -1.93 -8.03
N GLY A 14 -6.10 -0.95 -7.19
CA GLY A 14 -5.12 -1.14 -6.12
C GLY A 14 -5.55 -2.18 -5.10
N VAL A 15 -6.81 -2.11 -4.66
CA VAL A 15 -7.41 -3.07 -3.72
C VAL A 15 -7.45 -4.47 -4.34
N SER A 16 -7.96 -4.61 -5.57
CA SER A 16 -7.98 -5.91 -6.24
C SER A 16 -6.58 -6.48 -6.48
N THR A 17 -5.59 -5.62 -6.77
CA THR A 17 -4.20 -6.05 -6.93
C THR A 17 -3.64 -6.60 -5.62
N LEU A 18 -3.94 -5.95 -4.49
CA LEU A 18 -3.47 -6.39 -3.17
C LEU A 18 -4.11 -7.72 -2.73
N GLU A 19 -5.35 -7.98 -3.10
CA GLU A 19 -5.98 -9.29 -2.85
C GLU A 19 -5.24 -10.41 -3.60
N ILE A 20 -4.86 -10.20 -4.87
CA ILE A 20 -4.05 -11.17 -5.63
C ILE A 20 -2.67 -11.38 -4.99
N VAL A 21 -2.04 -10.31 -4.48
CA VAL A 21 -0.76 -10.44 -3.77
C VAL A 21 -0.91 -11.26 -2.49
N ALA A 22 -2.00 -11.07 -1.75
CA ALA A 22 -2.29 -11.82 -0.54
C ALA A 22 -2.58 -13.30 -0.81
N GLU A 23 -3.20 -13.64 -1.94
CA GLU A 23 -3.43 -15.03 -2.37
C GLU A 23 -2.14 -15.73 -2.85
N HIS A 24 -1.10 -14.96 -3.21
CA HIS A 24 0.15 -15.49 -3.77
C HIS A 24 1.41 -14.91 -3.11
N PRO A 25 1.61 -15.09 -1.79
CA PRO A 25 2.71 -14.48 -1.04
C PRO A 25 4.10 -15.00 -1.46
N ASP A 26 4.20 -16.22 -2.00
CA ASP A 26 5.47 -16.78 -2.49
C ASP A 26 5.91 -16.16 -3.84
N CYS A 27 4.94 -15.61 -4.58
CA CYS A 27 5.15 -15.03 -5.90
C CYS A 27 5.46 -13.54 -5.81
N PHE A 28 4.82 -12.80 -4.90
CA PHE A 28 4.81 -11.35 -4.88
C PHE A 28 5.12 -10.76 -3.50
N ARG A 29 5.80 -9.61 -3.52
CA ARG A 29 6.01 -8.78 -2.33
C ARG A 29 5.71 -7.32 -2.66
N VAL A 30 4.86 -6.69 -1.86
CA VAL A 30 4.61 -5.24 -1.94
C VAL A 30 5.80 -4.53 -1.33
N THR A 31 6.42 -3.63 -2.08
CA THR A 31 7.57 -2.84 -1.60
C THR A 31 7.26 -1.36 -1.50
N ALA A 32 6.27 -0.87 -2.25
CA ALA A 32 5.79 0.49 -2.10
C ALA A 32 4.27 0.58 -2.27
N LEU A 33 3.64 1.38 -1.41
CA LEU A 33 2.23 1.76 -1.52
C LEU A 33 2.10 3.27 -1.64
N THR A 34 1.14 3.73 -2.45
CA THR A 34 0.74 5.12 -2.46
C THR A 34 -0.77 5.23 -2.48
N ALA A 35 -1.31 6.26 -1.82
CA ALA A 35 -2.75 6.54 -1.85
C ALA A 35 -3.01 8.04 -1.90
N GLY A 36 -4.23 8.41 -2.30
CA GLY A 36 -4.70 9.78 -2.29
C GLY A 36 -5.15 10.22 -0.90
N ARG A 37 -6.46 10.06 -0.62
CA ARG A 37 -7.11 10.62 0.58
C ARG A 37 -7.60 9.57 1.58
N ASN A 38 -7.71 8.30 1.18
CA ASN A 38 -8.25 7.24 2.04
C ASN A 38 -7.15 6.67 2.95
N LEU A 39 -6.74 7.46 3.95
CA LEU A 39 -5.63 7.10 4.83
C LEU A 39 -5.94 5.92 5.73
N ALA A 40 -7.19 5.76 6.18
CA ALA A 40 -7.57 4.63 7.02
C ALA A 40 -7.34 3.30 6.30
N LEU A 41 -7.79 3.20 5.03
CA LEU A 41 -7.53 2.00 4.24
C LEU A 41 -6.04 1.84 3.90
N LEU A 42 -5.32 2.93 3.63
CA LEU A 42 -3.89 2.86 3.40
C LEU A 42 -3.15 2.33 4.64
N GLU A 43 -3.52 2.77 5.83
CA GLU A 43 -2.95 2.33 7.11
C GLU A 43 -3.17 0.82 7.35
N GLU A 44 -4.38 0.32 7.08
CA GLU A 44 -4.66 -1.13 7.08
C GLU A 44 -3.76 -1.90 6.09
N GLN A 45 -3.58 -1.37 4.88
CA GLN A 45 -2.72 -1.97 3.86
C GLN A 45 -1.23 -1.95 4.27
N ILE A 46 -0.76 -0.87 4.91
CA ILE A 46 0.61 -0.77 5.43
C ILE A 46 0.84 -1.85 6.50
N ASN A 47 -0.07 -1.98 7.46
CA ASN A 47 0.03 -2.98 8.51
C ASN A 47 0.01 -4.41 7.96
N ARG A 48 -0.84 -4.68 6.95
CA ARG A 48 -0.96 -6.01 6.33
C ARG A 48 0.26 -6.40 5.50
N PHE A 49 0.81 -5.46 4.72
CA PHE A 49 1.83 -5.79 3.71
C PHE A 49 3.25 -5.32 4.06
N SER A 50 3.40 -4.49 5.10
CA SER A 50 4.68 -3.96 5.59
C SER A 50 5.61 -3.47 4.46
N PRO A 51 5.15 -2.53 3.60
CA PRO A 51 5.97 -2.03 2.50
C PRO A 51 7.17 -1.24 3.02
N GLU A 52 8.25 -1.19 2.23
CA GLU A 52 9.46 -0.42 2.55
C GLU A 52 9.23 1.09 2.39
N ILE A 53 8.30 1.48 1.51
CA ILE A 53 8.02 2.88 1.17
C ILE A 53 6.51 3.12 1.13
N VAL A 54 6.09 4.22 1.74
CA VAL A 54 4.71 4.74 1.65
C VAL A 54 4.80 6.19 1.19
N ALA A 55 4.03 6.55 0.16
CA ALA A 55 3.91 7.93 -0.28
C ALA A 55 2.45 8.41 -0.31
N VAL A 56 2.24 9.62 0.20
CA VAL A 56 0.96 10.34 0.19
C VAL A 56 1.19 11.77 -0.31
N PRO A 57 0.15 12.48 -0.78
CA PRO A 57 0.32 13.74 -1.51
C PRO A 57 0.80 14.92 -0.67
N ASP A 58 0.59 14.88 0.64
CA ASP A 58 0.87 15.98 1.57
C ASP A 58 1.61 15.52 2.83
N GLU A 59 2.35 16.47 3.41
CA GLU A 59 3.24 16.22 4.54
C GLU A 59 2.48 15.89 5.84
N GLU A 60 1.28 16.43 6.03
CA GLU A 60 0.45 16.18 7.22
C GLU A 60 0.04 14.71 7.28
N ASN A 61 -0.47 14.17 6.18
CA ASN A 61 -0.83 12.77 6.07
C ASN A 61 0.40 11.86 6.20
N ALA A 62 1.55 12.28 5.66
CA ALA A 62 2.80 11.53 5.79
C ALA A 62 3.28 11.48 7.25
N LYS A 63 3.07 12.55 8.03
CA LYS A 63 3.37 12.57 9.47
C LYS A 63 2.43 11.65 10.24
N ARG A 64 1.12 11.74 9.99
CA ARG A 64 0.10 10.89 10.63
C ARG A 64 0.39 9.39 10.46
N LEU A 65 0.88 8.98 9.29
CA LEU A 65 1.17 7.57 8.99
C LEU A 65 2.55 7.08 9.50
N ARG A 66 3.38 7.96 10.07
CA ARG A 66 4.69 7.59 10.61
C ARG A 66 4.67 7.25 12.10
N GLU A 67 3.60 7.62 12.81
CA GLU A 67 3.39 7.35 14.24
C GLU A 67 2.91 5.91 14.45
#